data_AF-A0A1S9BQX8-F1
#
_entry.id   AF-A0A1S9BQX8-F1
#
_cell.length_a   1.000
_cell.length_b   1.000
_cell.length_c   1.000
_cell.angle_alpha   90.00
_cell.angle_beta   90.00
_cell.angle_gamma   90.00
#
_symmetry.space_group_name_H-M   'P 1'
#
loop_
_entity.id
_entity.type
_entity.pdbx_description
1 polymer ?
#
loop_
_entity_poly.entity_id
_entity_poly.type
_entity_poly.pdbx_seq_one_letter_code
_entity_poly.pdbx_strand_id
1 'polypeptide(L)'
;MYGSNTDKPRYDILNAIIVYISGKHDSENTDNELVRMLTDLFDERIDGVEKVKKLKSEYGLRMTKEVEGEVTDMCTYATAMENKGVEKGIEQGIGIGREQGIGIGLEAGKR
;
A
#
# COMPACT_ATOMS: atom_id res chain seq x y z
N MET A 1 8.35 -28.09 17.79
CA MET A 1 9.32 -26.98 17.94
C MET A 1 9.72 -26.53 16.54
N TYR A 2 9.69 -25.22 16.31
CA TYR A 2 10.11 -24.56 15.08
C TYR A 2 11.56 -24.90 14.68
N GLY A 3 11.79 -25.03 13.37
CA GLY A 3 13.04 -24.88 12.60
C GLY A 3 14.37 -25.33 13.19
N SER A 4 14.97 -26.38 12.62
CA SER A 4 16.42 -26.63 12.72
C SER A 4 17.12 -26.26 11.41
N ASN A 5 18.02 -25.27 11.45
CA ASN A 5 18.89 -24.94 10.33
C ASN A 5 20.22 -25.69 10.51
N THR A 6 20.45 -26.71 9.68
CA THR A 6 21.75 -27.37 9.57
C THR A 6 22.51 -26.72 8.42
N ASP A 7 23.66 -26.10 8.74
CA ASP A 7 24.54 -25.36 7.83
C ASP A 7 25.04 -26.18 6.63
N LYS A 8 24.20 -26.31 5.61
CA LYS A 8 24.59 -26.76 4.26
C LYS A 8 24.08 -25.74 3.25
N PRO A 9 24.87 -24.71 2.92
CA PRO A 9 24.41 -23.65 2.04
C PRO A 9 24.41 -24.16 0.58
N ARG A 10 23.25 -24.65 0.14
CA ARG A 10 22.93 -24.72 -1.29
C ARG A 10 22.44 -23.35 -1.72
N TYR A 11 23.37 -22.54 -2.24
CA TYR A 11 23.12 -21.17 -2.73
C TYR A 11 22.26 -21.11 -4.01
N ASP A 12 21.76 -22.25 -4.52
CA ASP A 12 21.05 -22.35 -5.80
C ASP A 12 19.51 -22.34 -5.67
N ILE A 13 18.96 -22.20 -4.47
CA ILE A 13 17.50 -22.26 -4.25
C ILE A 13 16.99 -20.89 -3.80
N LEU A 14 16.51 -20.10 -4.75
CA LEU A 14 15.69 -18.92 -4.48
C LEU A 14 14.32 -19.39 -3.98
N ASN A 15 14.02 -19.16 -2.70
CA ASN A 15 12.68 -19.37 -2.14
C ASN A 15 11.94 -18.03 -2.15
N ALA A 16 10.85 -17.95 -2.92
CA ALA A 16 9.94 -16.81 -2.93
C ALA A 16 8.61 -17.20 -2.28
N ILE A 17 8.11 -16.38 -1.36
CA ILE A 17 6.79 -16.52 -0.76
C ILE A 17 5.95 -15.35 -1.25
N ILE A 18 4.85 -15.64 -1.96
CA ILE A 18 3.90 -14.63 -2.42
C ILE A 18 2.65 -14.74 -1.54
N VAL A 19 2.36 -13.68 -0.79
CA VAL A 19 1.13 -13.56 -0.01
C VAL A 19 0.20 -12.62 -0.76
N TYR A 20 -0.95 -13.12 -1.18
CA TYR A 20 -1.96 -12.32 -1.86
C TYR A 20 -2.89 -11.70 -0.83
N ILE A 21 -2.94 -10.36 -0.79
CA ILE A 21 -3.84 -9.59 0.06
C ILE A 21 -4.94 -9.03 -0.83
N SER A 22 -6.18 -9.34 -0.49
CA SER A 22 -7.34 -8.85 -1.24
C SER A 22 -7.47 -7.34 -1.07
N GLY A 23 -7.63 -6.60 -2.16
CA GLY A 23 -7.92 -5.15 -2.12
C GLY A 23 -9.27 -4.79 -1.50
N LYS A 24 -10.09 -5.77 -1.11
CA LYS A 24 -11.28 -5.51 -0.28
C LYS A 24 -10.94 -5.27 1.20
N HIS A 25 -9.74 -5.70 1.62
CA HIS A 25 -9.27 -5.65 3.00
C HIS A 25 -10.34 -6.15 3.99
N ASP A 26 -10.78 -7.38 3.79
CA ASP A 26 -11.80 -8.06 4.61
C ASP A 26 -11.11 -9.02 5.58
N SER A 27 -10.72 -8.48 6.74
CA SER A 27 -10.00 -9.25 7.77
C SER A 27 -10.91 -10.19 8.57
N GLU A 28 -12.23 -9.96 8.60
CA GLU A 28 -13.17 -10.80 9.35
C GLU A 28 -13.36 -12.19 8.71
N ASN A 29 -13.28 -12.28 7.38
CA ASN A 29 -13.43 -13.53 6.64
C ASN A 29 -12.12 -14.29 6.41
N THR A 30 -11.05 -13.95 7.15
CA THR A 30 -9.73 -14.58 6.99
C THR A 30 -9.39 -15.51 8.15
N ASP A 31 -9.28 -16.81 7.87
CA ASP A 31 -8.97 -17.85 8.88
C ASP A 31 -7.51 -17.82 9.38
N ASN A 32 -6.59 -17.21 8.62
CA ASN A 32 -5.17 -17.17 8.95
C ASN A 32 -4.79 -15.84 9.63
N GLU A 33 -4.30 -15.92 10.88
CA GLU A 33 -3.94 -14.74 11.67
C GLU A 33 -2.86 -13.85 11.02
N LEU A 34 -1.83 -14.45 10.40
CA LEU A 34 -0.79 -13.68 9.70
C LEU A 34 -1.38 -12.94 8.50
N VAL A 35 -2.22 -13.61 7.70
CA VAL A 35 -2.89 -12.97 6.56
C VAL A 35 -3.83 -11.87 7.04
N ARG A 36 -4.55 -12.08 8.15
CA ARG A 36 -5.44 -11.08 8.76
C ARG A 36 -4.66 -9.84 9.23
N MET A 37 -3.54 -10.05 9.90
CA MET A 37 -2.62 -8.99 10.32
C MET A 37 -2.10 -8.19 9.13
N LEU A 38 -1.62 -8.87 8.08
CA LEU A 38 -1.16 -8.20 6.87
C LEU A 38 -2.30 -7.47 6.16
N THR A 39 -3.51 -8.03 6.17
CA THR A 39 -4.71 -7.41 5.59
C THR A 39 -5.01 -6.07 6.26
N ASP A 40 -4.99 -6.01 7.59
CA ASP A 40 -5.16 -4.76 8.35
C ASP A 40 -3.96 -3.80 8.20
N LEU A 41 -2.74 -4.34 8.19
CA LEU A 41 -1.51 -3.54 8.05
C LEU A 41 -1.44 -2.82 6.71
N PHE A 42 -1.94 -3.43 5.64
CA PHE A 42 -1.92 -2.84 4.30
C PHE A 42 -3.23 -2.15 3.89
N ASP A 43 -4.26 -2.14 4.75
CA ASP A 43 -5.53 -1.44 4.48
C ASP A 43 -5.36 0.08 4.50
N GLU A 44 -5.42 0.74 3.36
CA GLU A 44 -5.25 2.19 3.21
C GLU A 44 -6.30 3.02 3.96
N ARG A 45 -7.40 2.42 4.38
CA ARG A 45 -8.49 3.09 5.11
C ARG A 45 -8.18 3.24 6.60
N ILE A 46 -7.16 2.55 7.11
CA ILE A 46 -6.70 2.61 8.50
C ILE A 46 -5.47 3.52 8.55
N ASP A 47 -5.45 4.50 9.46
CA ASP A 47 -4.28 5.35 9.63
C ASP A 47 -3.10 4.64 10.34
N GLY A 48 -1.91 5.21 10.26
CA GLY A 48 -0.70 4.62 10.85
C GLY A 48 -0.76 4.43 12.36
N VAL A 49 -1.44 5.32 13.09
CA VAL A 49 -1.58 5.24 14.56
C VAL A 49 -2.49 4.08 14.92
N GLU A 50 -3.61 3.93 14.22
CA GLU A 50 -4.53 2.82 14.46
C GLU A 50 -3.93 1.49 14.01
N LYS A 51 -3.15 1.45 12.91
CA LYS A 51 -2.37 0.24 12.53
C LYS A 51 -1.44 -0.21 13.64
N VAL A 52 -0.63 0.71 14.19
CA VAL A 52 0.27 0.45 15.33
C VAL A 52 -0.51 -0.12 16.53
N LYS A 53 -1.67 0.47 16.83
CA LYS A 53 -2.54 0.00 17.91
C LYS A 53 -3.06 -1.41 17.65
N LYS A 54 -3.61 -1.71 16.46
CA LYS A 54 -4.10 -3.06 16.09
C LYS A 54 -2.99 -4.11 16.15
N LEU A 55 -1.81 -3.83 15.59
CA LEU A 55 -0.64 -4.72 15.65
C LEU A 55 -0.32 -5.12 17.09
N LYS A 56 -0.40 -4.18 18.03
CA LYS A 56 -0.17 -4.43 19.46
C LYS A 56 -1.31 -5.19 20.13
N SER A 57 -2.55 -4.69 20.03
CA SER A 57 -3.66 -5.15 20.84
C SER A 57 -4.38 -6.37 20.29
N GLU A 58 -4.46 -6.50 18.96
CA GLU A 58 -5.22 -7.57 18.30
C GLU A 58 -4.32 -8.73 17.87
N TYR A 59 -3.07 -8.43 17.49
CA TYR A 59 -2.11 -9.41 16.98
C TYR A 59 -0.96 -9.71 17.95
N GLY A 60 -0.92 -9.03 19.09
CA GLY A 60 0.07 -9.27 20.14
C GLY A 60 1.52 -8.99 19.74
N LEU A 61 1.74 -8.16 18.70
CA LEU A 61 3.11 -7.80 18.31
C LEU A 61 3.74 -6.92 19.38
N ARG A 62 5.00 -7.26 19.69
CA ARG A 62 5.84 -6.42 20.52
C ARG A 62 6.22 -5.16 19.74
N MET A 63 5.47 -4.09 19.95
CA MET A 63 5.80 -2.80 19.38
C MET A 63 7.10 -2.27 19.99
N THR A 64 8.08 -2.03 19.12
CA THR A 64 9.27 -1.23 19.44
C THR A 64 9.16 0.11 18.73
N LYS A 65 9.98 1.09 19.15
CA LYS A 65 9.99 2.41 18.49
C LYS A 65 10.33 2.32 17.01
N GLU A 66 11.16 1.36 16.65
CA GLU A 66 11.56 1.08 15.27
C GLU A 66 10.36 0.60 14.45
N VAL A 67 9.61 -0.40 14.94
CA VAL A 67 8.41 -0.92 14.25
C VAL A 67 7.32 0.15 14.13
N GLU A 68 7.09 0.94 15.19
CA GLU A 68 6.16 2.07 15.15
C GLU A 68 6.57 3.13 14.12
N GLY A 69 7.87 3.43 14.05
CA GLY A 69 8.46 4.32 13.06
C GLY A 69 8.27 3.81 11.63
N GLU A 70 8.59 2.55 11.37
CA GLU A 70 8.44 1.93 10.04
C GLU A 70 6.99 1.97 9.53
N VAL A 71 6.01 1.68 10.40
CA VAL A 71 4.58 1.78 10.04
C VAL A 71 4.18 3.22 9.72
N THR A 72 4.66 4.18 10.51
CA THR A 72 4.38 5.60 10.33
C THR A 72 5.00 6.14 9.04
N ASP A 73 6.25 5.79 8.78
CA ASP A 73 7.00 6.18 7.58
C ASP A 73 6.35 5.59 6.33
N MET A 74 5.96 4.31 6.36
CA MET A 74 5.23 3.67 5.26
C MET A 74 3.93 4.42 4.94
N CYS A 75 3.12 4.74 5.96
CA CYS A 75 1.85 5.44 5.76
C CYS A 75 2.07 6.85 5.21
N THR A 76 3.00 7.60 5.79
CA THR A 76 3.33 8.97 5.35
C THR A 76 3.84 8.98 3.92
N TYR A 77 4.69 8.01 3.57
CA TYR A 77 5.20 7.85 2.21
C TYR A 77 4.08 7.50 1.22
N ALA A 78 3.18 6.58 1.58
CA ALA A 78 2.02 6.22 0.75
C ALA A 78 1.12 7.43 0.47
N THR A 79 0.77 8.21 1.50
CA THR A 79 0.00 9.46 1.35
C THR A 79 0.71 10.47 0.46
N ALA A 80 2.04 10.64 0.62
CA ALA A 80 2.81 11.55 -0.22
C ALA A 80 2.80 11.12 -1.70
N MET A 81 2.89 9.82 -1.97
CA MET A 81 2.83 9.28 -3.34
C MET A 81 1.44 9.42 -3.95
N GLU A 82 0.38 9.16 -3.18
CA GLU A 82 -1.01 9.34 -3.61
C GLU A 82 -1.26 10.80 -3.99
N ASN A 83 -0.91 11.74 -3.11
CA ASN A 83 -1.07 13.18 -3.37
C ASN A 83 -0.33 13.64 -4.63
N LYS A 84 0.91 13.16 -4.82
CA LYS A 84 1.69 13.43 -6.03
C LYS A 84 1.04 12.84 -7.29
N GLY A 85 0.43 11.66 -7.17
CA GLY A 85 -0.34 11.04 -8.25
C GLY A 85 -1.56 11.87 -8.63
N VAL A 86 -2.33 12.32 -7.63
CA VAL A 86 -3.50 13.18 -7.82
C VAL A 86 -3.13 14.50 -8.48
N GLU A 87 -2.08 15.18 -7.99
CA GLU A 87 -1.59 16.44 -8.56
C GLU A 87 -1.25 16.30 -10.04
N LYS A 88 -0.47 15.27 -10.40
CA LYS A 88 -0.14 14.98 -11.80
C LYS A 88 -1.37 14.67 -12.64
N GLY A 89 -2.32 13.92 -12.09
CA GLY A 89 -3.56 13.58 -12.79
C GLY A 89 -4.40 14.83 -13.10
N ILE A 90 -4.49 15.76 -12.17
CA ILE A 90 -5.18 17.05 -12.35
C ILE A 90 -4.47 17.89 -13.41
N GLU A 91 -3.15 18.04 -13.32
CA GLU A 91 -2.35 18.81 -14.29
C GLU A 91 -2.53 18.27 -15.72
N GLN A 92 -2.42 16.95 -15.89
CA GLN A 92 -2.64 16.29 -17.18
C GLN A 92 -4.07 16.49 -17.68
N GLY A 93 -5.07 16.33 -16.82
CA GLY A 93 -6.48 16.53 -17.19
C GLY A 93 -6.77 17.96 -17.66
N ILE A 94 -6.24 18.97 -16.96
CA ILE A 94 -6.37 20.38 -17.35
C ILE A 94 -5.67 20.65 -18.68
N GLY A 95 -4.46 20.10 -18.88
CA GLY A 95 -3.70 20.24 -20.12
C GLY A 95 -4.47 19.69 -21.33
N ILE A 96 -4.94 18.45 -21.23
CA ILE A 96 -5.73 17.79 -22.28
C ILE A 96 -7.01 18.57 -22.57
N GLY A 97 -7.75 18.96 -21.52
CA GLY A 97 -8.99 19.71 -21.67
C GLY A 97 -8.79 21.06 -22.38
N ARG A 98 -7.69 21.76 -22.06
CA ARG A 98 -7.33 23.03 -22.71
C ARG A 98 -6.99 22.85 -24.19
N GLU A 99 -6.14 21.87 -24.52
CA GLU A 99 -5.77 21.57 -25.91
C GLU A 99 -6.98 21.20 -26.76
N GLN A 100 -7.85 20.32 -26.24
CA GLN A 100 -9.08 19.92 -26.91
C GLN A 100 -10.02 21.12 -27.10
N GLY A 101 -10.20 21.95 -26.07
CA GLY A 101 -11.04 23.15 -26.15
C GLY A 101 -10.56 24.13 -27.22
N ILE A 102 -9.25 24.38 -27.31
CA ILE A 102 -8.65 25.24 -28.35
C ILE A 102 -8.90 24.63 -29.74
N GLY A 103 -8.64 23.32 -29.91
CA GLY A 103 -8.85 22.63 -31.18
C GLY A 103 -10.30 22.71 -31.67
N ILE A 104 -11.26 22.42 -30.79
CA ILE A 104 -12.69 22.50 -31.10
C ILE A 104 -13.09 23.93 -31.48
N GLY A 105 -12.63 24.93 -30.73
CA GLY A 105 -12.93 26.34 -31.01
C GLY A 105 -12.40 26.81 -32.37
N LEU A 106 -11.17 26.41 -32.73
CA LEU A 106 -10.57 26.72 -34.03
C LEU A 106 -11.34 26.07 -35.19
N GLU A 107 -11.76 24.81 -35.04
CA GLU A 107 -12.57 24.13 -36.06
C GLU A 107 -13.97 24.72 -36.19
N ALA A 108 -14.61 25.11 -35.09
CA ALA A 108 -15.93 25.74 -35.11
C ALA A 108 -15.91 27.13 -35.77
N GLY A 109 -14.86 27.92 -35.56
CA GLY A 109 -14.73 29.27 -36.15
C GLY A 109 -14.37 29.30 -37.64
N LYS A 110 -14.04 28.16 -38.25
CA LYS A 110 -13.81 28.04 -39.71
C LYS A 110 -15.11 27.85 -40.52
N ARG A 111 -16.25 27.64 -39.84
CA ARG A 111 -17.58 27.47 -40.45
C ARG A 111 -18.32 28.80 -40.49
#